data_AF-A0A0J6IM96-F1
#
_entry.id   AF-A0A0J6IM96-F1
#
_cell.length_a   1.000
_cell.length_b   1.000
_cell.length_c   1.000
_cell.angle_alpha   90.00
_cell.angle_beta   90.00
_cell.angle_gamma   90.00
#
_symmetry.space_group_name_H-M   'P 1'
#
loop_
_entity.id
_entity.type
_entity.pdbx_description
1 polymer ?
#
loop_
_entity_poly.entity_id
_entity_poly.type
_entity_poly.pdbx_seq_one_letter_code
_entity_poly.pdbx_strand_id
1 'polypeptide(L)'
;MACLRDHAKLQPRKTFLLPTDYDINPEEHISLLSQFMQLAPFLVPSQSNLIAPTLRHPDLSLANILLVPGSTKIASVIDWQDASIFPLFMQAGYPAFCEHVSSRLQSLQIPGLPKGLDKMNPQDQIQIKTKFRLEEMNLYYTAATGIHNEEDPASFYAAVPNSTNWIPLGWGHREKALKESSEWNESEALLTAVRNDLGIDLEGGTELENYDWASSRNLQFRREMSRQAEVHEREVSWRNWPYKDDDGSSSPPPIFD
;
A
#
# COMPACT_ATOMS: atom_id res chain seq x y z
N MET A 1 16.91 -26.27 26.46
CA MET A 1 16.34 -26.75 27.73
C MET A 1 17.40 -27.06 28.79
N ALA A 2 18.47 -27.81 28.49
CA ALA A 2 19.51 -28.18 29.47
C ALA A 2 20.10 -26.98 30.25
N CYS A 3 20.54 -25.92 29.55
CA CYS A 3 21.08 -24.72 30.19
C CYS A 3 20.14 -24.06 31.23
N LEU A 4 18.82 -24.03 30.94
CA LEU A 4 17.85 -23.47 31.90
C LEU A 4 17.70 -24.36 33.14
N ARG A 5 17.76 -25.69 32.98
CA ARG A 5 17.69 -26.62 34.11
C ARG A 5 18.95 -26.58 34.98
N ASP A 6 20.11 -26.48 34.34
CA ASP A 6 21.39 -26.68 35.03
C ASP A 6 21.98 -25.36 35.56
N HIS A 7 21.57 -24.21 35.03
CA HIS A 7 22.24 -22.92 35.30
C HIS A 7 21.31 -21.75 35.60
N ALA A 8 19.99 -21.88 35.42
CA ALA A 8 19.08 -20.77 35.71
C ALA A 8 18.96 -20.55 37.23
N LYS A 9 18.91 -19.29 37.64
CA LYS A 9 18.75 -18.87 39.03
C LYS A 9 17.43 -18.13 39.17
N LEU A 10 16.81 -18.25 40.34
CA LEU A 10 15.70 -17.39 40.75
C LEU A 10 16.16 -15.93 40.72
N GLN A 11 15.56 -15.14 39.83
CA GLN A 11 15.82 -13.72 39.71
C GLN A 11 14.54 -13.00 39.25
N PRO A 12 14.38 -11.73 39.62
CA PRO A 12 13.28 -10.92 39.13
C PRO A 12 13.51 -10.54 37.67
N ARG A 13 12.43 -10.32 36.91
CA ARG A 13 12.52 -9.75 35.56
C ARG A 13 12.91 -8.27 35.70
N LYS A 14 14.15 -7.94 35.34
CA LYS A 14 14.68 -6.55 35.41
C LYS A 14 14.74 -5.86 34.06
N THR A 15 14.75 -6.64 32.98
CA THR A 15 14.79 -6.18 31.59
C THR A 15 13.51 -6.64 30.92
N PHE A 16 12.99 -5.81 30.00
CA PHE A 16 11.69 -5.90 29.30
C PHE A 16 10.49 -5.21 29.97
N LEU A 17 9.47 -4.92 29.16
CA LEU A 17 8.28 -4.09 29.41
C LEU A 17 7.43 -4.45 30.65
N LEU A 18 7.76 -5.54 31.36
CA LEU A 18 7.03 -6.07 32.52
C LEU A 18 8.01 -6.53 33.61
N PRO A 19 8.61 -5.59 34.37
CA PRO A 19 9.49 -5.93 35.47
C PRO A 19 8.70 -6.54 36.64
N THR A 20 9.34 -7.44 37.38
CA THR A 20 8.79 -8.01 38.63
C THR A 20 9.63 -7.59 39.82
N ASP A 21 8.98 -7.42 40.97
CA ASP A 21 9.61 -7.20 42.27
C ASP A 21 9.84 -8.50 43.05
N TYR A 22 9.36 -9.62 42.53
CA TYR A 22 9.57 -10.97 43.04
C TYR A 22 10.41 -11.83 42.09
N ASP A 23 11.08 -12.83 42.69
CA ASP A 23 11.88 -13.81 41.97
C ASP A 23 11.01 -14.77 41.16
N ILE A 24 11.37 -14.97 39.89
CA ILE A 24 10.69 -15.93 39.02
C ILE A 24 11.42 -17.26 39.11
N ASN A 25 10.68 -18.33 39.43
CA ASN A 25 11.25 -19.67 39.47
C ASN A 25 11.55 -20.16 38.04
N PRO A 26 12.78 -20.59 37.72
CA PRO A 26 13.10 -21.15 36.41
C PRO A 26 12.20 -22.30 35.96
N GLU A 27 11.63 -23.06 36.90
CA GLU A 27 10.70 -24.15 36.61
C GLU A 27 9.43 -23.68 35.89
N GLU A 28 8.96 -22.45 36.16
CA GLU A 28 7.81 -21.88 35.44
C GLU A 28 8.15 -21.69 33.97
N HIS A 29 9.34 -21.16 33.67
CA HIS A 29 9.81 -20.97 32.30
C HIS A 29 10.06 -22.30 31.59
N ILE A 30 10.61 -23.30 32.29
CA ILE A 30 10.81 -24.66 31.77
C ILE A 30 9.45 -25.32 31.47
N SER A 31 8.47 -25.18 32.34
CA SER A 31 7.10 -25.69 32.13
C SER A 31 6.47 -25.05 30.89
N LEU A 32 6.51 -23.73 30.77
CA LEU A 32 6.01 -23.00 29.61
C LEU A 32 6.71 -23.40 28.32
N LEU A 33 8.05 -23.53 28.33
CA LEU A 33 8.79 -23.96 27.15
C LEU A 33 8.46 -25.41 26.78
N SER A 34 8.21 -26.28 27.75
CA SER A 34 7.77 -27.66 27.50
C SER A 34 6.38 -27.69 26.85
N GLN A 35 5.45 -26.85 27.31
CA GLN A 35 4.13 -26.71 26.69
C GLN A 35 4.24 -26.13 25.28
N PHE A 36 5.05 -25.10 25.09
CA PHE A 36 5.29 -24.52 23.77
C PHE A 36 5.84 -25.55 22.80
N MET A 37 6.79 -26.39 23.21
CA MET A 37 7.33 -27.47 22.36
C MET A 37 6.28 -28.52 21.97
N GLN A 38 5.28 -28.77 22.82
CA GLN A 38 4.14 -29.65 22.47
C GLN A 38 3.19 -28.98 21.49
N LEU A 39 3.01 -27.66 21.59
CA LEU A 39 2.14 -26.88 20.69
C LEU A 39 2.79 -26.55 19.35
N ALA A 40 4.11 -26.36 19.31
CA ALA A 40 4.84 -25.87 18.14
C ALA A 40 4.54 -26.66 16.84
N PRO A 41 4.49 -28.01 16.83
CA PRO A 41 4.16 -28.76 15.61
C PRO A 41 2.76 -28.47 15.05
N PHE A 42 1.83 -28.02 15.90
CA PHE A 42 0.47 -27.65 15.50
C PHE A 42 0.36 -26.18 15.05
N LEU A 43 1.36 -25.36 15.37
CA LEU A 43 1.45 -23.96 14.93
C LEU A 43 2.16 -23.83 13.57
N VAL A 44 3.04 -24.78 13.24
CA VAL A 44 3.78 -24.77 11.98
C VAL A 44 2.88 -25.33 10.86
N PRO A 45 2.66 -24.59 9.76
CA PRO A 45 1.90 -25.08 8.62
C PRO A 45 2.61 -26.25 7.93
N SER A 46 1.88 -27.12 7.26
CA SER A 46 2.43 -28.28 6.53
C SER A 46 2.92 -27.94 5.11
N GLN A 47 2.55 -26.77 4.60
CA GLN A 47 2.80 -26.34 3.22
C GLN A 47 4.26 -25.89 3.04
N SER A 48 4.97 -26.43 2.03
CA SER A 48 6.41 -26.18 1.85
C SER A 48 6.73 -24.71 1.51
N ASN A 49 5.86 -24.04 0.76
CA ASN A 49 5.99 -22.61 0.43
C ASN A 49 5.94 -21.72 1.68
N LEU A 50 5.12 -22.09 2.67
CA LEU A 50 4.99 -21.35 3.92
C LEU A 50 6.18 -21.54 4.85
N ILE A 51 6.83 -22.71 4.81
CA ILE A 51 7.99 -23.03 5.64
C ILE A 51 9.30 -22.54 4.98
N ALA A 52 9.26 -22.15 3.70
CA ALA A 52 10.42 -21.77 2.94
C ALA A 52 11.20 -20.60 3.59
N PRO A 53 12.54 -20.68 3.66
CA PRO A 53 13.36 -19.59 4.18
C PRO A 53 13.22 -18.37 3.26
N THR A 54 12.58 -17.33 3.79
CA THR A 54 12.25 -16.12 3.05
C THR A 54 13.00 -14.95 3.65
N LEU A 55 13.67 -14.17 2.82
CA LEU A 55 14.20 -12.87 3.22
C LEU A 55 13.09 -11.82 3.05
N ARG A 56 12.76 -11.10 4.13
CA ARG A 56 11.80 -10.00 4.09
C ARG A 56 12.45 -8.70 4.57
N HIS A 57 12.08 -7.61 3.90
CA HIS A 57 12.46 -6.27 4.33
C HIS A 57 11.79 -5.92 5.68
N PRO A 58 12.53 -5.46 6.71
CA PRO A 58 11.97 -5.23 8.04
C PRO A 58 11.04 -4.01 8.11
N ASP A 59 11.35 -2.93 7.39
CA ASP A 59 10.47 -1.76 7.28
C ASP A 59 10.31 -1.30 5.82
N LEU A 60 9.41 -1.97 5.09
CA LEU A 60 9.13 -1.57 3.71
C LEU A 60 8.13 -0.40 3.71
N SER A 61 8.62 0.79 4.04
CA SER A 61 7.91 2.07 4.00
C SER A 61 8.27 2.85 2.73
N LEU A 62 7.48 3.88 2.38
CA LEU A 62 7.77 4.71 1.21
C LEU A 62 9.11 5.45 1.31
N ALA A 63 9.59 5.72 2.53
CA ALA A 63 10.90 6.33 2.76
C ALA A 63 12.07 5.42 2.34
N ASN A 64 11.84 4.10 2.32
CA ASN A 64 12.84 3.08 1.99
C ASN A 64 12.76 2.61 0.53
N ILE A 65 11.92 3.24 -0.29
CA ILE A 65 11.76 2.96 -1.72
C ILE A 65 12.23 4.17 -2.51
N LEU A 66 13.32 4.02 -3.26
CA LEU A 66 13.82 5.07 -4.16
C LEU A 66 13.19 4.91 -5.54
N LEU A 67 12.68 6.00 -6.08
CA LEU A 67 12.14 6.07 -7.45
C LEU A 67 13.18 6.64 -8.40
N VAL A 68 13.10 6.24 -9.67
CA VAL A 68 13.83 6.90 -10.75
C VAL A 68 13.30 8.34 -10.87
N PRO A 69 14.17 9.38 -10.91
CA PRO A 69 13.72 10.76 -11.01
C PRO A 69 12.76 10.97 -12.19
N GLY A 70 11.61 11.60 -11.93
CA GLY A 70 10.59 11.85 -12.94
C GLY A 70 9.82 10.61 -13.43
N SER A 71 9.90 9.48 -12.71
CA SER A 71 9.21 8.24 -13.06
C SER A 71 8.61 7.54 -11.83
N THR A 72 7.63 6.68 -12.06
CA THR A 72 7.05 5.77 -11.05
C THR A 72 7.83 4.45 -10.91
N LYS A 73 8.94 4.28 -11.65
CA LYS A 73 9.78 3.08 -11.58
C LYS A 73 10.62 3.06 -10.31
N ILE A 74 10.56 1.95 -9.58
CA ILE A 74 11.41 1.70 -8.42
C ILE A 74 12.86 1.55 -8.90
N ALA A 75 13.75 2.42 -8.42
CA ALA A 75 15.18 2.37 -8.67
C ALA A 75 15.88 1.40 -7.71
N SER A 76 15.54 1.45 -6.41
CA SER A 76 16.12 0.59 -5.39
C SER A 76 15.31 0.57 -4.09
N VAL A 77 15.49 -0.47 -3.29
CA VAL A 77 15.01 -0.55 -1.90
C VAL A 77 16.21 -0.50 -0.96
N ILE A 78 16.19 0.39 0.03
CA ILE A 78 17.26 0.64 1.00
C ILE A 78 16.84 0.21 2.41
N ASP A 79 17.71 0.37 3.41
CA ASP A 79 17.37 0.09 4.83
C ASP A 79 17.15 -1.42 5.12
N TRP A 80 18.02 -2.26 4.57
CA TRP A 80 18.04 -3.70 4.83
C TRP A 80 18.75 -4.08 6.15
N GLN A 81 19.14 -3.10 6.97
CA GLN A 81 19.63 -3.41 8.31
C GLN A 81 18.56 -4.15 9.11
N ASP A 82 18.96 -5.12 9.93
CA ASP A 82 18.05 -6.00 10.69
C ASP A 82 17.17 -6.94 9.86
N ALA A 83 17.35 -6.99 8.52
CA ALA A 83 16.70 -8.00 7.70
C ALA A 83 17.13 -9.41 8.13
N SER A 84 16.16 -10.32 8.21
CA SER A 84 16.36 -11.68 8.70
C SER A 84 15.70 -12.69 7.78
N ILE A 85 16.21 -13.92 7.82
CA ILE A 85 15.66 -15.04 7.06
C ILE A 85 14.86 -15.90 8.05
N PHE A 86 13.55 -15.96 7.85
CA PHE A 86 12.63 -16.83 8.59
C PHE A 86 11.67 -17.54 7.64
N PRO A 87 10.95 -18.58 8.08
CA PRO A 87 9.85 -19.13 7.33
C PRO A 87 8.83 -18.06 6.92
N LEU A 88 8.27 -18.16 5.71
CA LEU A 88 7.28 -17.20 5.19
C LEU A 88 6.09 -17.02 6.15
N PHE A 89 5.60 -18.10 6.77
CA PHE A 89 4.45 -18.04 7.66
C PHE A 89 4.68 -17.18 8.92
N MET A 90 5.94 -16.99 9.32
CA MET A 90 6.30 -16.15 10.47
C MET A 90 6.47 -14.67 10.08
N GLN A 91 6.65 -14.39 8.79
CA GLN A 91 6.94 -13.05 8.26
C GLN A 91 5.83 -12.52 7.36
N ALA A 92 4.79 -13.32 7.11
CA ALA A 92 3.67 -12.94 6.26
C ALA A 92 2.93 -11.74 6.89
N GLY A 93 2.73 -10.70 6.10
CA GLY A 93 2.16 -9.45 6.57
C GLY A 93 2.18 -8.39 5.48
N TYR A 94 1.58 -7.26 5.78
CA TYR A 94 1.55 -6.11 4.88
C TYR A 94 2.84 -5.30 4.99
N PRO A 95 3.37 -4.77 3.89
CA PRO A 95 4.39 -3.74 3.94
C PRO A 95 3.90 -2.54 4.76
N ALA A 96 4.81 -1.83 5.43
CA ALA A 96 4.48 -0.66 6.23
C ALA A 96 3.78 0.43 5.40
N PHE A 97 4.12 0.55 4.10
CA PHE A 97 3.39 1.46 3.22
C PHE A 97 1.90 1.08 3.07
N CYS A 98 1.56 -0.21 3.06
CA CYS A 98 0.19 -0.74 2.89
C CYS A 98 -0.58 -1.00 4.18
N GLU A 99 0.06 -0.85 5.34
CA GLU A 99 -0.54 -1.24 6.62
C GLU A 99 -1.52 -0.16 7.08
N HIS A 100 -2.81 -0.42 6.90
CA HIS A 100 -3.86 0.39 7.52
C HIS A 100 -4.13 -0.11 8.94
N VAL A 101 -4.43 0.82 9.86
CA VAL A 101 -4.84 0.64 11.26
C VAL A 101 -5.00 -0.83 11.67
N SER A 102 -4.04 -1.34 12.46
CA SER A 102 -3.86 -2.74 12.85
C SER A 102 -5.10 -3.47 13.40
N SER A 103 -6.17 -2.74 13.73
CA SER A 103 -7.43 -3.28 14.26
C SER A 103 -8.53 -3.51 13.22
N ARG A 104 -8.38 -3.10 11.96
CA ARG A 104 -9.40 -3.35 10.93
C ARG A 104 -9.06 -4.57 10.08
N LEU A 105 -10.06 -5.44 9.93
CA LEU A 105 -10.10 -6.45 8.89
C LEU A 105 -9.91 -5.79 7.53
N GLN A 106 -8.96 -6.31 6.76
CA GLN A 106 -8.72 -5.81 5.42
C GLN A 106 -9.88 -6.20 4.52
N SER A 107 -10.56 -5.18 4.02
CA SER A 107 -11.66 -5.32 3.08
C SER A 107 -11.11 -5.21 1.68
N LEU A 108 -11.44 -6.20 0.85
CA LEU A 108 -11.11 -6.21 -0.56
C LEU A 108 -12.16 -5.49 -1.42
N GLN A 109 -12.94 -4.59 -0.80
CA GLN A 109 -13.85 -3.70 -1.50
C GLN A 109 -13.06 -2.53 -2.08
N ILE A 110 -13.33 -2.17 -3.33
CA ILE A 110 -12.78 -0.96 -3.95
C ILE A 110 -13.22 0.23 -3.08
N PRO A 111 -12.28 0.95 -2.45
CA PRO A 111 -12.63 2.07 -1.61
C PRO A 111 -13.33 3.13 -2.48
N GLY A 112 -14.29 3.82 -1.87
CA GLY A 112 -14.97 4.95 -2.50
C GLY A 112 -14.69 6.21 -1.71
N LEU A 113 -14.46 7.32 -2.40
CA LEU A 113 -14.43 8.64 -1.75
C LEU A 113 -15.82 8.97 -1.20
N PRO A 114 -15.93 9.51 0.03
CA PRO A 114 -17.22 9.85 0.62
C PRO A 114 -17.90 10.98 -0.18
N LYS A 115 -19.22 10.86 -0.34
CA LYS A 115 -20.03 11.91 -0.99
C LYS A 115 -19.93 13.21 -0.19
N GLY A 116 -19.63 14.32 -0.89
CA GLY A 116 -19.54 15.65 -0.27
C GLY A 116 -18.16 16.03 0.26
N LEU A 117 -17.09 15.33 -0.13
CA LEU A 117 -15.71 15.68 0.19
C LEU A 117 -15.39 17.15 -0.10
N ASP A 118 -15.88 17.67 -1.23
CA ASP A 118 -15.64 19.06 -1.67
C ASP A 118 -16.22 20.12 -0.72
N LYS A 119 -17.15 19.71 0.16
CA LYS A 119 -17.79 20.58 1.16
C LYS A 119 -17.12 20.51 2.52
N MET A 120 -16.17 19.60 2.72
CA MET A 120 -15.43 19.45 3.97
C MET A 120 -14.31 20.48 4.05
N ASN A 121 -13.83 20.75 5.28
CA ASN A 121 -12.70 21.64 5.44
C ASN A 121 -11.42 21.01 4.82
N PRO A 122 -10.42 21.82 4.41
CA PRO A 122 -9.23 21.31 3.74
C PRO A 122 -8.46 20.23 4.53
N GLN A 123 -8.45 20.31 5.86
CA GLN A 123 -7.73 19.32 6.67
C GLN A 123 -8.43 17.96 6.70
N ASP A 124 -9.74 17.94 6.86
CA ASP A 124 -10.53 16.72 6.79
C ASP A 124 -10.44 16.10 5.39
N GLN A 125 -10.41 16.94 4.34
CA GLN A 125 -10.17 16.46 2.98
C GLN A 125 -8.82 15.77 2.84
N ILE A 126 -7.74 16.36 3.37
CA ILE A 126 -6.40 15.76 3.34
C ILE A 126 -6.43 14.41 4.06
N GLN A 127 -6.96 14.35 5.27
CA GLN A 127 -7.02 13.10 6.04
C GLN A 127 -7.81 12.00 5.33
N ILE A 128 -8.98 12.35 4.77
CA ILE A 128 -9.82 11.40 4.03
C ILE A 128 -9.11 10.93 2.76
N LYS A 129 -8.48 11.84 2.01
CA LYS A 129 -7.71 11.49 0.80
C LYS A 129 -6.53 10.58 1.14
N THR A 130 -5.76 10.91 2.17
CA THR A 130 -4.65 10.07 2.64
C THR A 130 -5.14 8.69 3.04
N LYS A 131 -6.23 8.61 3.83
CA LYS A 131 -6.85 7.34 4.20
C LYS A 131 -7.29 6.53 2.99
N PHE A 132 -7.97 7.18 2.04
CA PHE A 132 -8.42 6.57 0.80
C PHE A 132 -7.26 6.01 -0.02
N ARG A 133 -6.15 6.76 -0.18
CA ARG A 133 -4.96 6.28 -0.91
C ARG A 133 -4.30 5.07 -0.23
N LEU A 134 -4.27 5.02 1.10
CA LEU A 134 -3.77 3.85 1.84
C LEU A 134 -4.67 2.62 1.61
N GLU A 135 -5.99 2.80 1.59
CA GLU A 135 -6.95 1.72 1.30
C GLU A 135 -6.82 1.21 -0.16
N GLU A 136 -6.65 2.10 -1.14
CA GLU A 136 -6.40 1.71 -2.55
C GLU A 136 -5.10 0.92 -2.68
N MET A 137 -4.02 1.40 -2.08
CA MET A 137 -2.72 0.74 -2.15
C MET A 137 -2.75 -0.63 -1.46
N ASN A 138 -3.44 -0.75 -0.33
CA ASN A 138 -3.68 -2.02 0.33
C ASN A 138 -4.44 -3.01 -0.57
N LEU A 139 -5.50 -2.54 -1.25
CA LEU A 139 -6.28 -3.35 -2.18
C LEU A 139 -5.42 -3.84 -3.35
N TYR A 140 -4.69 -2.95 -4.01
CA TYR A 140 -3.85 -3.31 -5.17
C TYR A 140 -2.73 -4.24 -4.80
N TYR A 141 -2.04 -3.99 -3.67
CA TYR A 141 -1.04 -4.90 -3.15
C TYR A 141 -1.63 -6.28 -2.91
N THR A 142 -2.78 -6.36 -2.22
CA THR A 142 -3.43 -7.64 -1.91
C THR A 142 -3.93 -8.36 -3.17
N ALA A 143 -4.46 -7.64 -4.15
CA ALA A 143 -4.86 -8.21 -5.43
C ALA A 143 -3.66 -8.81 -6.18
N ALA A 144 -2.56 -8.07 -6.28
CA ALA A 144 -1.34 -8.50 -6.94
C ALA A 144 -0.69 -9.70 -6.24
N THR A 145 -0.51 -9.65 -4.91
CA THR A 145 0.07 -10.77 -4.17
C THR A 145 -0.79 -12.02 -4.22
N GLY A 146 -2.12 -11.86 -4.28
CA GLY A 146 -3.05 -12.98 -4.41
C GLY A 146 -2.94 -13.72 -5.74
N ILE A 147 -2.55 -13.03 -6.80
CA ILE A 147 -2.32 -13.62 -8.13
C ILE A 147 -0.92 -14.25 -8.20
N HIS A 148 0.11 -13.57 -7.71
CA HIS A 148 1.47 -14.10 -7.78
C HIS A 148 1.72 -15.31 -6.86
N ASN A 149 0.94 -15.49 -5.79
CA ASN A 149 1.03 -16.64 -4.89
C ASN A 149 0.02 -17.76 -5.26
N GLU A 150 -0.24 -17.92 -6.56
CA GLU A 150 -1.26 -18.76 -7.21
C GLU A 150 -1.42 -20.19 -6.66
N GLU A 151 -0.35 -20.80 -6.16
CA GLU A 151 -0.36 -22.19 -5.68
C GLU A 151 -1.15 -22.39 -4.38
N ASP A 152 -1.23 -21.36 -3.51
CA ASP A 152 -2.08 -21.41 -2.31
C ASP A 152 -2.33 -20.01 -1.68
N PRO A 153 -3.23 -19.19 -2.28
CA PRO A 153 -3.54 -17.87 -1.75
C PRO A 153 -4.14 -17.94 -0.35
N ALA A 154 -4.95 -18.97 -0.06
CA ALA A 154 -5.62 -19.13 1.22
C ALA A 154 -4.63 -19.33 2.37
N SER A 155 -3.57 -20.12 2.14
CA SER A 155 -2.52 -20.35 3.14
C SER A 155 -1.62 -19.13 3.35
N PHE A 156 -1.32 -18.35 2.29
CA PHE A 156 -0.61 -17.08 2.44
C PHE A 156 -1.42 -16.10 3.32
N TYR A 157 -2.72 -15.94 3.05
CA TYR A 157 -3.57 -15.04 3.83
C TYR A 157 -3.87 -15.57 5.23
N ALA A 158 -3.96 -16.88 5.44
CA ALA A 158 -4.08 -17.48 6.76
C ALA A 158 -2.85 -17.23 7.65
N ALA A 159 -1.66 -17.07 7.04
CA ALA A 159 -0.44 -16.69 7.75
C ALA A 159 -0.35 -15.18 8.05
N VAL A 160 -1.19 -14.35 7.44
CA VAL A 160 -1.22 -12.90 7.70
C VAL A 160 -2.08 -12.62 8.95
N PRO A 161 -1.53 -11.95 9.98
CA PRO A 161 -2.30 -11.57 11.17
C PRO A 161 -3.55 -10.74 10.84
N ASN A 162 -4.64 -10.94 11.59
CA ASN A 162 -5.92 -10.24 11.44
C ASN A 162 -6.66 -10.47 10.09
N SER A 163 -6.41 -11.60 9.42
CA SER A 163 -7.11 -12.02 8.20
C SER A 163 -8.42 -12.78 8.43
N THR A 164 -8.94 -12.80 9.67
CA THR A 164 -9.98 -13.75 10.13
C THR A 164 -11.34 -13.64 9.43
N ASN A 165 -11.57 -12.60 8.62
CA ASN A 165 -12.67 -12.54 7.64
C ASN A 165 -12.12 -12.37 6.23
N TRP A 166 -11.36 -13.36 5.76
CA TRP A 166 -11.11 -13.51 4.33
C TRP A 166 -12.42 -13.95 3.67
N ILE A 167 -13.11 -12.99 3.04
CA ILE A 167 -14.01 -13.34 1.95
C ILE A 167 -13.09 -13.52 0.74
N PRO A 168 -12.98 -14.73 0.16
CA PRO A 168 -12.29 -14.89 -1.11
C PRO A 168 -12.84 -13.85 -2.07
N LEU A 169 -12.04 -12.88 -2.48
CA LEU A 169 -12.29 -12.25 -3.75
C LEU A 169 -12.25 -13.38 -4.78
N GLY A 170 -13.38 -13.63 -5.44
CA GLY A 170 -13.38 -14.39 -6.67
C GLY A 170 -12.37 -13.76 -7.63
N TRP A 171 -11.73 -14.59 -8.44
CA TRP A 171 -10.71 -14.17 -9.41
C TRP A 171 -11.04 -12.85 -10.15
N GLY A 172 -12.30 -12.69 -10.57
CA GLY A 172 -12.76 -11.47 -11.26
C GLY A 172 -12.63 -10.17 -10.47
N HIS A 173 -12.69 -10.18 -9.14
CA HIS A 173 -12.44 -8.96 -8.35
C HIS A 173 -10.96 -8.59 -8.28
N ARG A 174 -10.06 -9.58 -8.27
CA ARG A 174 -8.61 -9.33 -8.32
C ARG A 174 -8.22 -8.76 -9.68
N GLU A 175 -8.74 -9.35 -10.75
CA GLU A 175 -8.56 -8.84 -12.11
C GLU A 175 -9.10 -7.41 -12.26
N LYS A 176 -10.28 -7.11 -11.69
CA LYS A 176 -10.83 -5.75 -11.69
C LYS A 176 -9.91 -4.75 -10.99
N ALA A 177 -9.42 -5.09 -9.80
CA ALA A 177 -8.49 -4.22 -9.06
C ALA A 177 -7.18 -4.00 -9.82
N LEU A 178 -6.63 -5.05 -10.46
CA LEU A 178 -5.43 -4.91 -11.29
C LEU A 178 -5.69 -4.09 -12.56
N LYS A 179 -6.86 -4.25 -13.20
CA LYS A 179 -7.26 -3.45 -14.35
C LYS A 179 -7.36 -1.97 -13.99
N GLU A 180 -8.03 -1.65 -12.87
CA GLU A 180 -8.09 -0.27 -12.35
C GLU A 180 -6.68 0.27 -12.03
N SER A 181 -5.80 -0.52 -11.42
CA SER A 181 -4.42 -0.12 -11.18
C SER A 181 -3.64 0.14 -12.49
N SER A 182 -3.85 -0.67 -13.53
CA SER A 182 -3.25 -0.47 -14.85
C SER A 182 -3.72 0.83 -15.50
N GLU A 183 -5.03 1.08 -15.48
CA GLU A 183 -5.63 2.31 -16.02
C GLU A 183 -5.09 3.58 -15.31
N TRP A 184 -4.89 3.50 -13.99
CA TRP A 184 -4.22 4.56 -13.22
C TRP A 184 -2.77 4.78 -13.67
N ASN A 185 -1.99 3.70 -13.81
CA ASN A 185 -0.59 3.80 -14.24
C ASN A 185 -0.46 4.39 -15.66
N GLU A 186 -1.37 4.03 -16.56
CA GLU A 186 -1.44 4.60 -17.91
C GLU A 186 -1.78 6.09 -17.88
N SER A 187 -2.73 6.49 -17.02
CA SER A 187 -3.09 7.90 -16.82
C SER A 187 -1.92 8.71 -16.28
N GLU A 188 -1.19 8.19 -15.29
CA GLU A 188 0.02 8.83 -14.75
C GLU A 188 1.15 8.94 -15.79
N ALA A 189 1.33 7.93 -16.64
CA ALA A 189 2.30 7.97 -17.72
C ALA A 189 1.95 9.06 -18.76
N LEU A 190 0.67 9.20 -19.09
CA LEU A 190 0.17 10.25 -19.97
C LEU A 190 0.37 11.64 -19.36
N LEU A 191 0.04 11.82 -18.08
CA LEU A 191 0.27 13.09 -17.37
C LEU A 191 1.75 13.43 -17.27
N THR A 192 2.62 12.44 -17.07
CA THR A 192 4.08 12.63 -17.08
C THR A 192 4.55 13.12 -18.45
N ALA A 193 4.04 12.54 -19.54
CA ALA A 193 4.36 12.98 -20.90
C ALA A 193 3.88 14.42 -21.15
N VAL A 194 2.67 14.76 -20.71
CA VAL A 194 2.14 16.12 -20.79
C VAL A 194 3.02 17.09 -20.00
N ARG A 195 3.40 16.76 -18.76
CA ARG A 195 4.26 17.62 -17.95
C ARG A 195 5.63 17.88 -18.57
N ASN A 196 6.23 16.83 -19.13
CA ASN A 196 7.52 16.94 -19.82
C ASN A 196 7.40 17.78 -21.09
N ASP A 197 6.30 17.67 -21.85
CA ASP A 197 6.03 18.55 -22.98
C ASP A 197 5.91 19.99 -22.47
N LEU A 198 5.01 20.24 -21.51
CA LEU A 198 4.72 21.56 -20.96
C LEU A 198 5.93 22.23 -20.24
N GLY A 199 6.96 21.47 -19.90
CA GLY A 199 8.10 21.97 -19.12
C GLY A 199 7.66 22.42 -17.72
N ILE A 200 6.81 21.62 -17.07
CA ILE A 200 6.28 21.92 -15.73
C ILE A 200 6.73 20.92 -14.66
N ASP A 201 6.99 21.43 -13.46
CA ASP A 201 7.36 20.62 -12.30
C ASP A 201 6.15 19.85 -11.71
N LEU A 202 6.37 19.15 -10.60
CA LEU A 202 5.34 18.32 -9.94
C LEU A 202 4.19 19.16 -9.36
N GLU A 203 4.44 20.44 -9.10
CA GLU A 203 3.49 21.40 -8.55
C GLU A 203 2.77 22.19 -9.66
N GLY A 204 3.14 21.96 -10.92
CA GLY A 204 2.61 22.68 -12.08
C GLY A 204 3.29 24.02 -12.34
N GLY A 205 4.41 24.29 -11.66
CA GLY A 205 5.25 25.46 -11.89
C GLY A 205 6.04 25.35 -13.19
N THR A 206 6.31 26.51 -13.81
CA THR A 206 7.15 26.61 -15.01
C THR A 206 7.98 27.90 -14.97
N GLU A 207 9.03 27.96 -15.78
CA GLU A 207 9.86 29.16 -15.91
C GLU A 207 9.04 30.32 -16.48
N LEU A 208 9.35 31.55 -16.04
CA LEU A 208 8.58 32.75 -16.38
C LEU A 208 8.51 33.00 -17.90
N GLU A 209 9.59 32.66 -18.62
CA GLU A 209 9.71 32.76 -20.07
C GLU A 209 8.93 31.67 -20.82
N ASN A 210 8.62 30.54 -20.17
CA ASN A 210 7.89 29.41 -20.74
C ASN A 210 6.37 29.47 -20.47
N TYR A 211 5.92 30.37 -19.60
CA TYR A 211 4.55 30.42 -19.12
C TYR A 211 3.50 30.51 -20.25
N ASP A 212 3.67 31.45 -21.19
CA ASP A 212 2.70 31.66 -22.27
C ASP A 212 2.58 30.42 -23.17
N TRP A 213 3.71 29.76 -23.44
CA TRP A 213 3.76 28.54 -24.22
C TRP A 213 3.09 27.38 -23.47
N ALA A 214 3.46 27.16 -22.21
CA ALA A 214 2.91 26.11 -21.35
C ALA A 214 1.39 26.28 -21.17
N SER A 215 0.90 27.49 -20.88
CA SER A 215 -0.54 27.76 -20.74
C SER A 215 -1.30 27.48 -22.05
N SER A 216 -0.78 27.98 -23.18
CA SER A 216 -1.39 27.75 -24.49
C SER A 216 -1.43 26.27 -24.87
N ARG A 217 -0.34 25.54 -24.60
CA ARG A 217 -0.20 24.12 -24.91
C ARG A 217 -1.06 23.25 -23.97
N ASN A 218 -1.14 23.61 -22.71
CA ASN A 218 -2.01 22.96 -21.71
C ASN A 218 -3.48 23.06 -22.11
N LEU A 219 -3.94 24.23 -22.57
CA LEU A 219 -5.30 24.40 -23.08
C LEU A 219 -5.58 23.51 -24.31
N GLN A 220 -4.59 23.33 -25.19
CA GLN A 220 -4.72 22.40 -26.32
C GLN A 220 -4.88 20.95 -25.84
N PHE A 221 -4.07 20.50 -24.87
CA PHE A 221 -4.22 19.17 -24.29
C PHE A 221 -5.59 18.97 -23.64
N ARG A 222 -6.04 19.93 -22.81
CA ARG A 222 -7.36 19.87 -22.17
C ARG A 222 -8.50 19.76 -23.19
N ARG A 223 -8.41 20.49 -24.31
CA ARG A 223 -9.39 20.42 -25.41
C ARG A 223 -9.34 19.09 -26.15
N GLU A 224 -8.15 18.60 -26.49
CA GLU A 224 -8.01 17.35 -27.24
C GLU A 224 -8.46 16.13 -26.42
N MET A 225 -8.11 16.11 -25.13
CA MET A 225 -8.58 15.07 -24.20
C MET A 225 -10.11 15.09 -24.06
N SER A 226 -10.72 16.28 -23.97
CA SER A 226 -12.19 16.41 -23.95
C SER A 226 -12.83 16.01 -25.28
N ARG A 227 -12.16 16.25 -26.42
CA ARG A 227 -12.63 15.86 -27.75
C ARG A 227 -12.66 14.33 -27.92
N GLN A 228 -11.64 13.65 -27.41
CA GLN A 228 -11.52 12.19 -27.47
C GLN A 228 -12.38 11.47 -26.43
N ALA A 229 -12.76 12.14 -25.34
CA ALA A 229 -13.62 11.56 -24.32
C ALA A 229 -15.03 11.24 -24.84
N GLU A 230 -15.61 10.16 -24.30
CA GLU A 230 -16.99 9.80 -24.56
C GLU A 230 -17.94 10.93 -24.13
N VAL A 231 -19.08 11.09 -24.82
CA VAL A 231 -20.02 12.20 -24.63
C VAL A 231 -20.40 12.40 -23.15
N HIS A 232 -20.59 11.30 -22.43
CA HIS A 232 -21.00 11.32 -21.02
C HIS A 232 -19.84 11.61 -20.05
N GLU A 233 -18.59 11.51 -20.50
CA GLU A 233 -17.38 11.75 -19.71
C GLU A 233 -16.75 13.12 -20.00
N ARG A 234 -17.12 13.80 -21.09
CA ARG A 234 -16.51 15.08 -21.50
C ARG A 234 -16.53 16.14 -20.42
N GLU A 235 -17.67 16.30 -19.75
CA GLU A 235 -17.82 17.30 -18.69
C GLU A 235 -16.96 16.96 -17.48
N VAL A 236 -16.90 15.68 -17.11
CA VAL A 236 -16.09 15.19 -16.00
C VAL A 236 -14.60 15.34 -16.31
N SER A 237 -14.17 14.92 -17.50
CA SER A 237 -12.79 15.06 -18.00
C SER A 237 -12.36 16.53 -18.03
N TRP A 238 -13.22 17.42 -18.53
CA TRP A 238 -12.93 18.86 -18.57
C TRP A 238 -12.77 19.46 -17.17
N ARG A 239 -13.71 19.16 -16.26
CA ARG A 239 -13.70 19.70 -14.88
C ARG A 239 -12.56 19.14 -14.04
N ASN A 240 -12.17 17.90 -14.28
CA ASN A 240 -11.13 17.21 -13.50
C ASN A 240 -9.73 17.36 -14.07
N TRP A 241 -9.53 18.19 -15.10
CA TRP A 241 -8.21 18.46 -15.64
C TRP A 241 -7.24 18.96 -14.54
N PRO A 242 -6.05 18.35 -14.39
CA PRO A 242 -5.13 18.67 -13.28
C PRO A 242 -4.56 20.08 -13.33
N TYR A 243 -4.26 20.59 -14.53
CA TYR A 243 -3.59 21.87 -14.73
C TYR A 243 -4.57 22.95 -15.19
N LYS A 244 -5.76 23.04 -14.59
CA LYS A 244 -6.74 24.07 -14.97
C LYS A 244 -6.42 25.40 -14.30
N ASP A 245 -6.54 26.47 -15.08
CA ASP A 245 -6.33 27.85 -14.60
C ASP A 245 -7.60 28.45 -13.94
N ASP A 246 -8.69 27.68 -13.91
CA ASP A 246 -10.00 28.07 -13.40
C ASP A 246 -10.42 27.24 -12.18
N ASP A 247 -11.40 27.74 -11.43
CA ASP A 247 -11.99 27.08 -10.27
C ASP A 247 -12.85 25.83 -10.61
N GLY A 248 -12.81 25.36 -11.87
CA GLY A 248 -13.58 24.22 -12.34
C GLY A 248 -15.05 24.54 -12.67
N SER A 249 -15.40 25.82 -12.79
CA SER A 249 -16.73 26.28 -13.20
C SER A 249 -16.93 26.37 -14.73
N SER A 250 -15.85 26.29 -15.51
CA SER A 250 -15.91 26.40 -16.97
C SER A 250 -16.49 25.13 -17.61
N SER A 251 -17.39 25.30 -18.58
CA SER A 251 -17.89 24.20 -19.41
C SER A 251 -16.95 23.90 -20.57
N PRO A 252 -16.85 22.64 -21.04
CA PRO A 252 -16.06 22.32 -22.22
C PRO A 252 -16.59 23.07 -23.45
N PRO A 253 -15.70 23.54 -24.35
CA PRO A 253 -16.11 24.21 -25.57
C PRO A 253 -16.91 23.25 -26.47
N PRO A 254 -17.90 23.75 -27.23
CA PRO A 254 -18.64 22.93 -28.19
C PRO A 254 -17.67 22.37 -29.25
N ILE A 255 -17.78 21.07 -29.52
CA ILE A 255 -17.04 20.41 -30.60
C ILE A 255 -17.83 20.65 -31.88
N PHE A 256 -17.23 21.36 -32.81
CA PHE A 256 -17.73 21.45 -34.18
C PHE A 256 -16.96 20.41 -35.01
N ASP A 257 -17.69 19.50 -35.64
CA ASP A 257 -17.14 18.50 -36.58
C ASP A 257 -16.55 19.14 -37.84
#